data_AF-A0AAV4YWU0-F1
#
_entry.id   AF-A0AAV4YWU0-F1
#
_cell.length_a   1.000
_cell.length_b   1.000
_cell.length_c   1.000
_cell.angle_alpha   90.00
_cell.angle_beta   90.00
_cell.angle_gamma   90.00
#
_symmetry.space_group_name_H-M   'P 1'
#
loop_
_entity.id
_entity.type
_entity.pdbx_description
1 polymer ?
#
loop_
_entity_poly.entity_id
_entity_poly.type
_entity_poly.pdbx_seq_one_letter_code
_entity_poly.pdbx_strand_id
1 'polypeptide(L)'
;MPNQNTKAIPHQYHAGDMQDVNALAAEGLSWAAMGLHDLNLHIKKIKAELEQIGVETEYHFIQLDEILGMHQYLAEHRANCHKEQAERYREEWERIKGGEV
;
A
#
# COMPACT_ATOMS: atom_id res chain seq x y z
N MET A 1 -13.51 -39.08 28.95
CA MET A 1 -13.66 -37.71 28.42
C MET A 1 -13.26 -37.74 26.95
N PRO A 2 -14.14 -37.43 25.98
CA PRO A 2 -13.74 -37.43 24.59
C PRO A 2 -12.86 -36.21 24.29
N ASN A 3 -11.64 -36.46 23.83
CA ASN A 3 -10.69 -35.45 23.36
C ASN A 3 -11.24 -34.80 22.08
N GLN A 4 -11.75 -33.56 22.18
CA GLN A 4 -12.14 -32.76 21.04
C GLN A 4 -10.89 -32.24 20.33
N ASN A 5 -10.25 -33.11 19.55
CA ASN A 5 -9.29 -32.67 18.55
C ASN A 5 -10.10 -32.13 17.37
N THR A 6 -10.59 -30.91 17.50
CA THR A 6 -11.25 -30.16 16.43
C THR A 6 -10.22 -30.01 15.32
N LYS A 7 -10.29 -30.88 14.30
CA LYS A 7 -9.53 -30.69 13.06
C LYS A 7 -9.93 -29.32 12.54
N ALA A 8 -9.01 -28.35 12.61
CA ALA A 8 -9.20 -27.06 11.98
C ALA A 8 -9.54 -27.32 10.51
N ILE A 9 -10.77 -26.97 10.11
CA ILE A 9 -11.17 -27.05 8.71
C ILE A 9 -10.30 -26.00 8.00
N PRO A 10 -9.46 -26.38 7.03
CA PRO A 10 -8.66 -25.40 6.31
C PRO A 10 -9.59 -24.38 5.68
N HIS A 11 -9.42 -23.09 5.99
CA HIS A 11 -10.11 -22.04 5.26
C HIS A 11 -9.62 -22.08 3.81
N GLN A 12 -10.52 -22.42 2.89
CA GLN A 12 -10.26 -22.28 1.46
C GLN A 12 -10.57 -20.84 1.08
N TYR A 13 -9.53 -20.11 0.68
CA TYR A 13 -9.69 -18.78 0.09
C TYR A 13 -10.03 -18.93 -1.39
N HIS A 14 -11.06 -18.21 -1.85
CA HIS A 14 -11.45 -18.17 -3.25
C HIS A 14 -11.02 -16.85 -3.92
N ALA A 15 -11.20 -16.75 -5.24
CA ALA A 15 -10.80 -15.57 -6.03
C ALA A 15 -11.39 -14.27 -5.46
N GLY A 16 -12.66 -14.27 -5.02
CA GLY A 16 -13.23 -13.13 -4.27
C GLY A 16 -12.43 -12.69 -3.03
N ASP A 17 -12.01 -13.60 -2.14
CA ASP A 17 -11.19 -13.25 -0.97
C ASP A 17 -9.84 -12.63 -1.40
N MET A 18 -9.25 -13.17 -2.46
CA MET A 18 -7.99 -12.66 -3.01
C MET A 18 -8.17 -11.30 -3.68
N GLN A 19 -9.33 -11.04 -4.29
CA GLN A 19 -9.68 -9.73 -4.83
C GLN A 19 -9.83 -8.70 -3.72
N ASP A 20 -10.53 -9.06 -2.64
CA ASP A 20 -10.75 -8.17 -1.49
C ASP A 20 -9.45 -7.79 -0.79
N VAL A 21 -8.58 -8.77 -0.49
CA VAL A 21 -7.31 -8.49 0.20
C VAL A 21 -6.38 -7.61 -0.65
N ASN A 22 -6.37 -7.82 -1.97
CA ASN A 22 -5.57 -7.00 -2.87
C ASN A 22 -6.16 -5.60 -3.06
N ALA A 23 -7.48 -5.46 -3.12
CA ALA A 23 -8.13 -4.16 -3.19
C ALA A 23 -7.85 -3.33 -1.92
N LEU A 24 -8.00 -3.94 -0.74
CA LEU A 24 -7.68 -3.32 0.55
C LEU A 24 -6.19 -2.92 0.65
N ALA A 25 -5.28 -3.79 0.20
CA ALA A 25 -3.86 -3.47 0.17
C ALA A 25 -3.56 -2.29 -0.76
N ALA A 26 -4.16 -2.26 -1.96
CA ALA A 26 -3.99 -1.19 -2.92
C ALA A 26 -4.49 0.16 -2.37
N GLU A 27 -5.64 0.18 -1.72
CA GLU A 27 -6.19 1.39 -1.10
C GLU A 27 -5.29 1.89 0.04
N GLY A 28 -4.94 1.01 0.98
CA GLY A 28 -4.09 1.38 2.11
C GLY A 28 -2.72 1.92 1.69
N LEU A 29 -2.10 1.32 0.67
CA LEU A 29 -0.83 1.79 0.11
C LEU A 29 -0.98 3.10 -0.67
N SER A 30 -2.12 3.32 -1.33
CA SER A 30 -2.41 4.60 -1.99
C SER A 30 -2.53 5.74 -0.98
N TRP A 31 -3.17 5.49 0.16
CA TRP A 31 -3.23 6.47 1.25
C TRP A 31 -1.87 6.70 1.89
N ALA A 32 -1.06 5.65 2.08
CA ALA A 32 0.30 5.79 2.58
C ALA A 32 1.17 6.64 1.63
N ALA A 33 1.10 6.39 0.31
CA ALA A 33 1.78 7.20 -0.69
C ALA A 33 1.36 8.67 -0.64
N MET A 34 0.05 8.94 -0.55
CA MET A 34 -0.49 10.29 -0.42
C MET A 34 0.01 10.99 0.85
N GLY A 35 0.02 10.30 1.99
CA GLY A 35 0.54 10.85 3.25
C GLY A 35 2.04 11.16 3.19
N LEU A 36 2.83 10.30 2.56
CA LEU A 36 4.26 10.53 2.33
C LEU A 36 4.50 11.72 1.39
N HIS A 37 3.67 11.87 0.36
CA HIS A 37 3.72 13.01 -0.55
C HIS A 37 3.45 14.33 0.19
N ASP A 38 2.40 14.38 1.01
CA ASP A 38 2.04 15.55 1.80
C ASP A 38 3.15 15.93 2.80
N LEU A 39 3.72 14.94 3.51
CA LEU A 39 4.87 15.14 4.39
C LEU A 39 6.07 15.73 3.65
N ASN A 40 6.36 15.23 2.44
CA ASN A 40 7.44 15.75 1.61
C ASN A 40 7.20 17.23 1.22
N LEU A 41 5.96 17.60 0.88
CA LEU A 41 5.61 19.00 0.60
C LEU A 41 5.81 19.90 1.83
N HIS A 42 5.38 19.44 3.01
CA HIS A 42 5.58 20.19 4.26
C HIS A 42 7.06 20.37 4.61
N ILE A 43 7.88 19.33 4.43
CA ILE A 43 9.33 19.41 4.66
C ILE A 43 9.99 20.39 3.70
N LYS A 44 9.65 20.35 2.40
CA LYS A 44 10.16 21.31 1.41
C LYS A 44 9.78 22.75 1.76
N LYS A 45 8.57 22.97 2.28
CA LYS A 45 8.14 24.29 2.75
C LYS A 45 8.98 24.77 3.93
N ILE A 46 9.18 23.93 4.94
CA ILE A 46 10.02 24.26 6.11
C ILE A 46 11.45 24.56 5.67
N LYS A 47 12.02 23.74 4.78
CA LYS A 47 13.36 23.95 4.22
C LYS A 47 13.47 25.34 3.57
N ALA A 48 12.50 25.70 2.74
CA ALA A 48 12.47 27.02 2.08
C ALA A 48 12.34 28.19 3.08
N GLU A 49 11.53 28.04 4.14
CA GLU A 49 11.38 29.05 5.19
C GLU A 49 12.68 29.24 5.99
N LEU A 50 13.41 28.16 6.27
CA LEU A 50 14.72 28.20 6.96
C LEU A 50 15.81 28.84 6.09
N GLU A 51 15.85 28.51 4.80
CA GLU A 51 16.79 29.12 3.85
C GLU A 51 16.59 30.63 3.73
N GLN A 52 15.34 31.10 3.79
CA GLN A 52 15.02 32.55 3.76
C GLN A 52 15.59 33.32 4.96
N ILE A 53 15.76 32.68 6.11
CA ILE A 53 16.34 33.29 7.31
C ILE A 53 17.85 32.99 7.45
N GLY A 54 18.47 32.42 6.42
CA GLY A 54 19.91 32.18 6.36
C GLY A 54 20.40 30.95 7.14
N VAL A 55 19.51 30.00 7.44
CA VAL A 55 19.89 28.72 8.05
C VAL A 55 20.39 27.77 6.96
N GLU A 56 21.54 27.14 7.17
CA GLU A 56 22.04 26.08 6.29
C GLU A 56 21.20 24.81 6.48
N THR A 57 20.52 24.36 5.43
CA THR A 57 19.54 23.25 5.49
C THR A 57 20.00 21.99 4.75
N GLU A 58 21.00 22.10 3.88
CA GLU A 58 21.30 21.08 2.87
C GLU A 58 21.62 19.71 3.47
N TYR A 59 22.54 19.65 4.44
CA TYR A 59 22.89 18.41 5.14
C TYR A 59 21.80 17.90 6.09
N HIS A 60 20.91 18.77 6.56
CA HIS A 60 19.86 18.40 7.52
C HIS A 60 18.67 17.69 6.86
N PHE A 61 18.40 18.01 5.58
CA PHE A 61 17.21 17.51 4.89
C PHE A 61 17.49 16.47 3.82
N ILE A 62 18.74 16.32 3.34
CA ILE A 62 19.06 15.39 2.24
C ILE A 62 18.63 13.94 2.51
N GLN A 63 18.85 13.44 3.74
CA GLN A 63 18.45 12.09 4.13
C GLN A 63 16.92 11.96 4.24
N LEU A 64 16.24 13.02 4.68
CA LEU A 64 14.78 13.03 4.77
C LEU A 64 14.13 13.00 3.38
N ASP A 65 14.63 13.81 2.45
CA ASP A 65 14.17 13.84 1.07
C ASP A 65 14.33 12.47 0.39
N GLU A 66 15.48 11.82 0.59
CA GLU A 66 15.78 10.50 0.02
C GLU A 66 14.86 9.41 0.59
N ILE A 67 14.75 9.31 1.92
CA ILE A 67 13.93 8.30 2.59
C ILE A 67 12.45 8.47 2.22
N LEU A 68 11.93 9.70 2.23
CA LEU A 68 10.53 9.97 1.85
C LEU A 68 10.27 9.64 0.39
N GLY A 69 11.17 10.02 -0.51
CA GLY A 69 11.06 9.70 -1.93
C GLY A 69 11.05 8.19 -2.18
N MET A 70 11.97 7.44 -1.55
CA MET A 70 12.02 5.99 -1.66
C MET A 70 10.75 5.31 -1.14
N HIS A 71 10.26 5.70 0.03
CA HIS A 71 9.07 5.10 0.61
C HIS A 71 7.79 5.47 -0.15
N GLN A 72 7.68 6.71 -0.64
CA GLN A 72 6.57 7.13 -1.47
C GLN A 72 6.53 6.28 -2.75
N TYR A 73 7.65 6.18 -3.45
CA TYR A 73 7.78 5.32 -4.64
C TYR A 73 7.39 3.87 -4.37
N LEU A 74 7.89 3.29 -3.26
CA LEU A 74 7.59 1.91 -2.90
C LEU A 74 6.10 1.71 -2.61
N ALA A 75 5.46 2.65 -1.92
CA ALA A 75 4.03 2.60 -1.64
C ALA A 75 3.20 2.68 -2.93
N GLU A 76 3.52 3.62 -3.82
CA GLU A 76 2.85 3.77 -5.12
C GLU A 76 3.01 2.52 -5.99
N HIS A 77 4.24 2.00 -6.09
CA HIS A 77 4.52 0.81 -6.88
C HIS A 77 3.74 -0.40 -6.35
N ARG A 78 3.77 -0.63 -5.04
CA ARG A 78 3.03 -1.76 -4.43
C ARG A 78 1.52 -1.57 -4.53
N ALA A 79 1.01 -0.35 -4.42
CA ALA A 79 -0.40 -0.06 -4.64
C ALA A 79 -0.84 -0.48 -6.04
N ASN A 80 -0.04 -0.15 -7.07
CA ASN A 80 -0.30 -0.56 -8.45
C ASN A 80 -0.25 -2.08 -8.62
N CYS A 81 0.76 -2.76 -8.08
CA CYS A 81 0.86 -4.22 -8.13
C CYS A 81 -0.35 -4.91 -7.48
N HIS A 82 -0.85 -4.39 -6.36
CA HIS A 82 -2.03 -4.92 -5.70
C HIS A 82 -3.32 -4.59 -6.46
N LYS A 83 -3.40 -3.40 -7.07
CA LYS A 83 -4.53 -3.04 -7.94
C LYS A 83 -4.62 -4.01 -9.13
N GLU A 84 -3.51 -4.28 -9.82
CA GLU A 84 -3.47 -5.25 -10.92
C GLU A 84 -3.89 -6.65 -10.47
N GLN A 85 -3.46 -7.09 -9.29
CA GLN A 85 -3.88 -8.39 -8.73
C GLN A 85 -5.37 -8.41 -8.39
N ALA A 86 -5.91 -7.34 -7.80
CA ALA A 86 -7.33 -7.23 -7.49
C ALA A 86 -8.18 -7.33 -8.76
N GLU A 87 -7.78 -6.67 -9.84
CA GLU A 87 -8.47 -6.75 -11.14
C GLU A 87 -8.45 -8.17 -11.69
N ARG A 88 -7.31 -8.87 -11.65
CA ARG A 88 -7.19 -10.27 -12.09
C ARG A 88 -8.10 -11.21 -11.32
N TYR A 89 -8.10 -11.10 -9.98
CA TYR A 89 -8.95 -11.95 -9.14
C TYR A 89 -10.43 -11.59 -9.27
N ARG A 90 -10.76 -10.32 -9.56
CA ARG A 90 -12.12 -9.92 -9.91
C ARG A 90 -12.58 -10.67 -11.16
N GLU A 91 -11.80 -10.64 -12.23
CA GLU A 91 -12.13 -11.34 -13.49
C GLU A 91 -12.29 -12.85 -13.27
N GLU A 92 -11.38 -13.47 -12.51
CA GLU A 92 -11.48 -14.88 -12.14
C GLU A 92 -12.76 -15.18 -11.36
N TRP A 93 -13.11 -14.33 -10.40
CA TRP A 93 -14.32 -14.46 -9.60
C TRP A 93 -15.59 -14.31 -10.43
N GLU A 94 -15.64 -13.34 -11.35
CA GLU A 94 -16.75 -13.15 -12.29
C GLU A 94 -16.98 -14.40 -13.15
N ARG A 95 -15.91 -15.04 -13.62
CA ARG A 95 -15.99 -16.28 -14.41
C ARG A 95 -16.54 -17.46 -13.59
N ILE A 96 -16.06 -17.63 -12.36
CA ILE A 96 -16.48 -18.73 -11.47
C ILE A 96 -17.95 -18.55 -11.05
N LYS A 97 -18.37 -17.34 -10.68
CA LYS A 97 -19.75 -17.08 -10.25
C LYS A 97 -20.76 -17.09 -11.42
N GLY A 98 -20.29 -16.84 -12.65
CA GLY A 98 -21.09 -16.87 -13.88
C GLY A 98 -21.44 -18.27 -14.38
N GLY A 99 -20.89 -19.33 -13.76
CA GLY A 99 -21.23 -20.71 -14.08
C GLY A 99 -20.53 -21.29 -15.32
N GLU A 100 -19.34 -20.79 -15.68
CA GLU A 100 -18.48 -21.54 -16.60
C GLU A 100 -17.89 -22.76 -15.87
N VAL A 101 -18.42 -23.93 -16.24
CA VAL A 101 -17.96 -25.28 -15.90
C VAL A 101 -16.70 -25.62 -16.68
#